data_AF-A0AA43C1S4-F1
#
_entry.id   AF-A0AA43C1S4-F1
#
_cell.length_a   1.000
_cell.length_b   1.000
_cell.length_c   1.000
_cell.angle_alpha   90.00
_cell.angle_beta   90.00
_cell.angle_gamma   90.00
#
_symmetry.space_group_name_H-M   'P 1'
#
loop_
_entity.id
_entity.type
_entity.pdbx_description
1 polymer ?
#
loop_
_entity_poly.entity_id
_entity_poly.type
_entity_poly.pdbx_seq_one_letter_code
_entity_poly.pdbx_strand_id
1 'polypeptide(L)'
;MDFLIEPRELQDLAHQDEVLIIDARKAADYAKGHIPGAVNFSTYDVFALDTRAGGLAEFAQDMARRYAAAGVSKFRPIVIYEEDTGM
;
A
#
# COMPACT_ATOMS: atom_id res chain seq x y z
N MET A 1 7.73 10.19 15.71
CA MET A 1 6.45 9.77 15.12
C MET A 1 6.70 8.35 14.69
N ASP A 2 6.11 7.40 15.40
CA ASP A 2 6.38 5.99 15.14
C ASP A 2 5.51 5.56 13.96
N PHE A 3 6.15 5.02 12.93
CA PHE A 3 5.52 4.61 11.67
C PHE A 3 5.13 3.13 11.66
N LEU A 4 5.31 2.43 12.78
CA LEU A 4 5.04 1.01 12.95
C LEU A 4 3.90 0.83 13.96
N ILE A 5 3.00 -0.10 13.67
CA ILE A 5 1.94 -0.53 14.56
C ILE A 5 2.06 -2.04 14.79
N GLU A 6 1.58 -2.49 15.95
CA GLU A 6 1.56 -3.91 16.27
C GLU A 6 0.38 -4.63 15.59
N PRO A 7 0.46 -5.93 15.29
CA PRO A 7 -0.63 -6.68 14.65
C PRO A 7 -1.97 -6.58 15.39
N ARG A 8 -1.93 -6.49 16.73
CA ARG A 8 -3.14 -6.32 17.54
C ARG A 8 -3.80 -4.96 17.31
N GLU A 9 -3.00 -3.89 17.20
CA GLU A 9 -3.51 -2.55 16.92
C GLU A 9 -4.14 -2.49 15.53
N LEU A 10 -3.49 -3.11 14.52
CA LEU A 10 -4.08 -3.25 13.19
C LEU A 10 -5.42 -3.99 13.23
N GLN A 11 -5.53 -5.06 14.01
CA GLN A 11 -6.78 -5.82 14.15
C GLN A 11 -7.92 -4.95 14.69
N ASP A 12 -7.65 -4.13 15.73
CA ASP A 12 -8.65 -3.26 16.32
C ASP A 12 -9.09 -2.14 15.36
N LEU A 13 -8.16 -1.57 14.62
CA LEU A 13 -8.43 -0.55 13.58
C LEU A 13 -9.22 -1.14 12.39
N ALA A 14 -8.90 -2.36 11.99
CA ALA A 14 -9.59 -3.07 10.91
C ALA A 14 -11.05 -3.38 11.27
N HIS A 15 -11.31 -3.79 12.52
CA HIS A 15 -12.67 -4.06 12.99
C HIS A 15 -13.57 -2.81 13.01
N GLN A 16 -12.97 -1.61 13.16
CA GLN A 16 -13.68 -0.34 13.19
C GLN A 16 -13.80 0.32 11.80
N ASP A 17 -13.26 -0.30 10.74
CA ASP A 17 -13.16 0.25 9.38
C ASP A 17 -12.46 1.63 9.34
N GLU A 18 -11.48 1.84 10.22
CA GLU A 18 -10.78 3.12 10.35
C GLU A 18 -9.53 3.21 9.46
N VAL A 19 -9.04 2.11 8.90
CA VAL A 19 -7.75 2.07 8.18
C VAL A 19 -7.83 1.38 6.84
N LEU A 20 -7.22 1.97 5.82
CA LEU A 20 -7.01 1.27 4.56
C LEU A 20 -5.80 0.35 4.71
N ILE A 21 -5.99 -0.95 4.49
CA ILE A 21 -4.90 -1.93 4.56
C ILE A 21 -4.38 -2.19 3.15
N ILE A 22 -3.08 -2.03 2.95
CA ILE A 22 -2.39 -2.31 1.69
C ILE A 22 -1.48 -3.52 1.87
N ASP A 23 -1.72 -4.55 1.07
CA ASP A 23 -0.81 -5.68 0.92
C ASP A 23 0.20 -5.34 -0.19
N ALA A 24 1.44 -5.03 0.20
CA ALA A 24 2.51 -4.63 -0.73
C ALA A 24 3.23 -5.81 -1.40
N ARG A 25 2.85 -7.05 -1.05
CA ARG A 25 3.44 -8.27 -1.59
C ARG A 25 3.01 -8.51 -3.04
N LYS A 26 3.63 -9.51 -3.67
CA LYS A 26 3.28 -9.95 -5.02
C LYS A 26 1.82 -10.40 -5.05
N ALA A 27 1.15 -10.13 -6.17
CA ALA A 27 -0.25 -10.49 -6.38
C ALA A 27 -0.55 -11.99 -6.17
N ALA A 28 0.42 -12.86 -6.50
CA ALA A 28 0.30 -14.30 -6.28
C ALA A 28 0.24 -14.68 -4.79
N ASP A 29 0.91 -13.96 -3.92
CA ASP A 29 0.93 -14.22 -2.48
C ASP A 29 -0.30 -13.64 -1.79
N TYR A 30 -0.74 -12.44 -2.21
CA TYR A 30 -2.06 -11.91 -1.86
C TYR A 30 -3.19 -12.90 -2.20
N ALA A 31 -3.17 -13.50 -3.40
CA ALA A 31 -4.20 -14.44 -3.84
C ALA A 31 -4.26 -15.75 -3.03
N LYS A 32 -3.15 -16.18 -2.40
CA LYS A 32 -3.11 -17.36 -1.52
C LYS A 32 -3.75 -17.08 -0.16
N GLY A 33 -3.75 -15.82 0.27
CA GLY A 33 -4.31 -15.38 1.53
C GLY A 33 -3.76 -14.01 1.93
N HIS A 34 -4.63 -13.17 2.48
CA HIS A 34 -4.32 -11.80 2.88
C HIS A 34 -5.21 -11.40 4.07
N ILE A 35 -4.88 -10.28 4.71
CA ILE A 35 -5.70 -9.70 5.78
C ILE A 35 -7.05 -9.28 5.18
N PRO A 36 -8.20 -9.67 5.76
CA PRO A 36 -9.51 -9.29 5.25
C PRO A 36 -9.65 -7.77 5.07
N GLY A 37 -10.15 -7.34 3.91
CA GLY A 37 -10.30 -5.92 3.57
C GLY A 37 -9.03 -5.26 3.01
N ALA A 38 -7.89 -5.97 2.96
CA ALA A 38 -6.69 -5.45 2.32
C ALA A 38 -6.84 -5.32 0.80
N VAL A 39 -6.22 -4.30 0.23
CA VAL A 39 -6.08 -4.10 -1.22
C VAL A 39 -4.65 -4.44 -1.62
N ASN A 40 -4.46 -5.27 -2.66
CA ASN A 40 -3.13 -5.54 -3.18
C ASN A 40 -2.59 -4.34 -3.96
N PHE A 41 -1.41 -3.86 -3.56
CA PHE A 41 -0.61 -2.91 -4.30
C PHE A 41 0.82 -3.44 -4.37
N SER A 42 1.07 -4.35 -5.32
CA SER A 42 2.41 -4.92 -5.51
C SER A 42 3.45 -3.83 -5.80
N THR A 43 4.47 -3.75 -4.95
CA THR A 43 5.60 -2.82 -5.16
C THR A 43 6.63 -3.37 -6.12
N TYR A 44 6.59 -4.69 -6.38
CA TYR A 44 7.44 -5.39 -7.34
C TYR A 44 7.20 -4.98 -8.79
N ASP A 45 6.07 -4.34 -9.10
CA ASP A 45 5.68 -3.91 -10.45
C ASP A 45 5.79 -2.38 -10.64
N VAL A 46 6.52 -1.69 -9.75
CA VAL A 46 6.64 -0.23 -9.73
C VAL A 46 8.10 0.18 -9.93
N PHE A 47 8.39 0.80 -11.08
CA PHE A 47 9.74 1.26 -11.41
C PHE A 47 9.73 2.65 -12.04
N ALA A 48 10.63 3.52 -11.59
CA ALA A 48 10.94 4.78 -12.26
C ALA A 48 12.00 4.52 -13.34
N LEU A 49 11.56 4.27 -14.58
CA LEU A 49 12.44 3.95 -15.71
C LEU A 49 13.20 5.17 -16.25
N ASP A 50 12.66 6.38 -16.04
CA ASP A 50 13.30 7.65 -16.39
C ASP A 50 13.37 8.55 -15.16
N THR A 51 14.59 8.83 -14.70
CA THR A 51 14.88 9.62 -13.51
C THR A 51 15.15 11.10 -13.80
N ARG A 52 14.99 11.55 -15.05
CA ARG A 52 14.95 12.97 -15.39
C ARG A 52 13.67 13.60 -14.85
N ALA A 53 13.66 14.93 -14.71
CA ALA A 53 12.52 15.65 -14.13
C ALA A 53 11.17 15.32 -14.81
N GLY A 54 11.16 15.18 -16.14
CA GLY A 54 9.95 14.79 -16.89
C GLY A 54 9.48 13.37 -16.54
N GLY A 55 10.37 12.39 -16.58
CA GLY A 55 10.05 11.00 -16.23
C GLY A 55 9.58 10.81 -14.79
N LEU A 56 10.19 11.53 -13.84
CA LEU A 56 9.74 11.53 -12.44
C LEU A 56 8.36 12.17 -12.28
N ALA A 57 8.04 13.22 -13.04
CA ALA A 57 6.71 13.82 -13.02
C ALA A 57 5.64 12.87 -13.57
N GLU A 58 5.93 12.15 -14.66
CA GLU A 58 5.05 11.12 -15.21
C GLU A 58 4.85 9.96 -14.25
N PHE A 59 5.94 9.47 -13.63
CA PHE A 59 5.89 8.44 -12.59
C PHE A 59 5.02 8.88 -11.41
N ALA A 60 5.20 10.10 -10.90
CA ALA A 60 4.40 10.63 -9.80
C ALA A 60 2.91 10.70 -10.14
N GLN A 61 2.56 11.12 -11.36
CA GLN A 61 1.17 11.12 -11.82
C GLN A 61 0.59 9.72 -11.93
N ASP A 62 1.37 8.75 -12.41
CA ASP A 62 0.94 7.36 -12.50
C ASP A 62 0.71 6.75 -11.12
N MET A 63 1.64 6.95 -10.20
CA MET A 63 1.50 6.50 -8.82
C MET A 63 0.29 7.13 -8.13
N ALA A 64 0.05 8.43 -8.32
CA ALA A 64 -1.13 9.10 -7.79
C ALA A 64 -2.44 8.47 -8.29
N ARG A 65 -2.51 8.10 -9.59
CA ARG A 65 -3.69 7.39 -10.14
C ARG A 65 -3.85 6.00 -9.53
N ARG A 66 -2.76 5.23 -9.42
CA ARG A 66 -2.81 3.87 -8.86
C ARG A 66 -3.21 3.89 -7.38
N TYR A 67 -2.67 4.83 -6.59
CA TYR A 67 -3.06 5.02 -5.20
C TYR A 67 -4.53 5.40 -5.07
N ALA A 68 -5.03 6.35 -5.88
CA ALA A 68 -6.44 6.71 -5.88
C ALA A 68 -7.35 5.52 -6.22
N ALA A 69 -6.96 4.68 -7.19
CA ALA A 69 -7.68 3.46 -7.55
C ALA A 69 -7.68 2.41 -6.43
N ALA A 70 -6.64 2.38 -5.59
CA ALA A 70 -6.58 1.53 -4.39
C ALA A 70 -7.34 2.12 -3.18
N GLY A 71 -7.96 3.30 -3.31
CA GLY A 71 -8.74 3.95 -2.25
C GLY A 71 -7.91 4.85 -1.32
N VAL A 72 -6.63 5.09 -1.63
CA VAL A 72 -5.77 5.98 -0.85
C VAL A 72 -6.33 7.40 -0.88
N SER A 73 -6.52 7.97 0.31
CA SER A 73 -6.98 9.34 0.49
C SER A 73 -6.40 9.95 1.76
N LYS A 74 -6.67 11.24 1.99
CA LYS A 74 -6.25 11.94 3.21
C LYS A 74 -7.21 11.75 4.39
N PHE A 75 -8.30 10.99 4.22
CA PHE A 75 -9.40 10.94 5.19
C PHE A 75 -9.30 9.78 6.19
N ARG A 76 -8.55 8.71 5.85
CA ARG A 76 -8.31 7.57 6.73
C ARG A 76 -6.83 7.18 6.70
N PRO A 77 -6.23 6.76 7.83
CA PRO A 77 -4.87 6.24 7.84
C PRO A 77 -4.70 5.03 6.93
N ILE A 78 -3.45 4.80 6.51
CA ILE A 78 -3.06 3.70 5.63
C ILE A 78 -2.06 2.86 6.39
N VAL A 79 -2.27 1.56 6.42
CA VAL A 79 -1.32 0.58 6.95
C VAL A 79 -0.85 -0.28 5.80
N ILE A 80 0.46 -0.36 5.62
CA ILE A 80 1.11 -1.19 4.61
C ILE A 80 1.76 -2.36 5.34
N TYR A 81 1.66 -3.55 4.75
CA TYR A 81 2.45 -4.70 5.18
C TYR A 81 3.09 -5.41 4.00
N GLU A 82 4.25 -6.00 4.27
CA GLU A 82 5.07 -6.73 3.32
C GLU A 82 5.86 -7.82 4.08
N GLU A 83 6.37 -8.84 3.38
CA GLU A 83 6.98 -10.02 4.03
C GLU A 83 8.52 -10.09 3.92
N ASP A 84 9.13 -9.44 2.92
CA ASP A 84 10.55 -9.59 2.59
C ASP A 84 11.40 -8.35 2.92
N THR A 85 10.87 -7.18 2.63
CA THR A 85 11.54 -5.87 2.62
C THR A 85 11.16 -4.97 3.79
N GLY A 86 10.07 -5.30 4.48
CA GLY A 86 9.55 -4.52 5.60
C GLY A 86 9.01 -3.14 5.19
N MET A 87 8.55 -2.99 3.95
CA MET A 87 7.78 -1.82 3.50
C MET A 87 6.33 -1.84 3.98
#